data_AF-A0A6P0VF77-F1
#
_entry.id   AF-A0A6P0VF77-F1
#
_cell.length_a   1.000
_cell.length_b   1.000
_cell.length_c   1.000
_cell.angle_alpha   90.00
_cell.angle_beta   90.00
_cell.angle_gamma   90.00
#
_symmetry.space_group_name_H-M   'P 1'
#
loop_
_entity.id
_entity.type
_entity.pdbx_description
1 polymer ?
#
loop_
_entity_poly.entity_id
_entity_poly.type
_entity_poly.pdbx_seq_one_letter_code
_entity_poly.pdbx_strand_id
1 'polypeptide(L)' 'MNGKSIPRPQTPAYPVITSIFQEAFADIRHGTDVATALNKAVITINQDIEDNEGYPSS' A
#
# COMPACT_ATOMS: atom_id res chain seq x y z
N MET A 1 -20.95 -20.80 -7.57
CA MET A 1 -19.74 -19.97 -7.77
C MET A 1 -19.43 -19.33 -6.43
N ASN A 2 -18.48 -19.86 -5.66
CA ASN A 2 -18.19 -19.33 -4.32
C ASN A 2 -16.88 -18.54 -4.41
N GLY A 3 -16.94 -17.33 -4.94
CA GLY A 3 -15.82 -16.39 -4.89
C GLY A 3 -15.52 -16.06 -3.43
N LYS A 4 -14.44 -16.63 -2.89
CA LYS A 4 -14.05 -16.47 -1.49
C LYS A 4 -13.24 -15.18 -1.36
N SER A 5 -13.91 -14.06 -1.09
CA SER A 5 -13.23 -12.80 -0.72
C SER A 5 -12.76 -12.89 0.73
N ILE A 6 -11.47 -12.66 0.98
CA ILE A 6 -10.94 -12.54 2.34
C ILE A 6 -11.06 -11.07 2.75
N PRO A 7 -11.84 -10.73 3.80
CA PRO A 7 -11.90 -9.36 4.28
C PRO A 7 -10.53 -8.95 4.79
N ARG A 8 -10.16 -7.72 4.45
CA ARG A 8 -8.93 -7.07 4.88
C ARG A 8 -8.94 -6.95 6.42
N PRO A 9 -7.92 -7.47 7.14
CA PRO A 9 -7.72 -7.19 8.57
C PRO A 9 -7.86 -5.70 8.84
N GLN A 10 -8.60 -5.29 9.86
CA GLN A 10 -8.68 -3.85 10.17
C GLN A 10 -7.36 -3.45 10.84
N THR A 11 -6.45 -2.84 10.07
CA THR A 11 -5.22 -2.24 10.60
C THR A 11 -5.23 -0.73 10.36
N PRO A 12 -4.69 0.08 11.29
CA PRO A 12 -4.62 1.54 11.09
C PRO A 12 -3.81 1.96 9.86
N ALA A 13 -2.90 1.11 9.37
CA ALA A 13 -2.07 1.36 8.19
C ALA A 13 -2.82 1.34 6.84
N TYR A 14 -3.99 0.69 6.77
CA TYR A 14 -4.64 0.40 5.48
C TYR A 14 -5.06 1.60 4.64
N PRO A 15 -5.53 2.73 5.21
CA PRO A 15 -5.79 3.94 4.45
C PRO A 15 -4.53 4.48 3.76
N VAL A 16 -3.38 4.46 4.44
CA VAL A 16 -2.10 4.93 3.90
C VAL A 16 -1.60 4.01 2.79
N ILE A 17 -1.57 2.70 3.05
CA ILE A 17 -1.20 1.69 2.03
C ILE A 17 -2.07 1.80 0.79
N THR A 18 -3.39 1.99 0.96
CA THR A 18 -4.33 2.13 -0.17
C THR A 18 -4.00 3.36 -1.01
N SER A 19 -3.69 4.48 -0.38
CA SER A 19 -3.38 5.73 -1.06
C SER A 19 -2.07 5.64 -1.85
N ILE A 20 -1.01 5.07 -1.23
CA ILE A 20 0.29 4.88 -1.89
C ILE A 20 0.17 3.93 -3.09
N PHE A 21 -0.62 2.87 -2.96
CA PHE A 21 -0.88 1.96 -4.08
C PHE A 21 -1.62 2.66 -5.23
N GLN A 22 -2.60 3.52 -4.93
CA GLN A 22 -3.30 4.31 -5.95
C GLN A 22 -2.35 5.28 -6.68
N GLU A 23 -1.41 5.91 -5.96
CA GLU A 23 -0.37 6.75 -6.56
C GLU A 23 0.52 5.94 -7.52
N ALA A 24 1.00 4.77 -7.10
CA ALA A 24 1.82 3.91 -7.95
C ALA A 24 1.09 3.52 -9.25
N PHE A 25 -0.20 3.22 -9.17
CA PHE A 25 -1.01 2.97 -10.36
C PHE A 25 -1.19 4.19 -11.24
N ALA A 26 -1.30 5.39 -10.67
CA ALA A 26 -1.34 6.62 -11.45
C ALA A 26 -0.01 6.86 -12.18
N ASP A 27 1.12 6.67 -11.49
CA ASP A 27 2.47 6.80 -12.07
C ASP A 27 2.67 5.82 -13.23
N ILE A 28 2.27 4.55 -13.07
CA ILE A 28 2.32 3.53 -14.14
C ILE A 28 1.46 3.95 -15.33
N ARG A 29 0.23 4.43 -15.10
CA ARG A 29 -0.64 4.91 -16.18
C ARG A 29 -0.07 6.12 -16.92
N HIS A 30 0.79 6.91 -16.27
CA HIS A 30 1.48 8.05 -16.86
C HIS A 30 2.82 7.67 -17.52
N GLY A 31 3.19 6.39 -17.53
CA GLY A 31 4.36 5.88 -18.26
C GLY A 31 5.60 5.64 -17.42
N THR A 32 5.51 5.73 -16.09
CA THR A 32 6.60 5.29 -15.20
C THR A 32 6.79 3.77 -15.34
N ASP A 33 8.06 3.34 -15.34
CA ASP A 33 8.43 1.92 -15.27
C ASP A 33 7.73 1.22 -14.09
N VAL A 34 7.13 0.07 -14.35
CA VAL A 34 6.31 -0.65 -13.36
C VAL A 34 7.11 -1.05 -12.13
N ALA A 35 8.32 -1.58 -12.33
CA ALA A 35 9.16 -2.01 -11.20
C ALA A 35 9.57 -0.81 -10.36
N THR A 36 9.91 0.31 -10.99
CA THR A 36 10.25 1.57 -10.32
C THR A 36 9.11 2.11 -9.48
N ALA A 37 7.90 2.21 -10.05
CA ALA A 37 6.72 2.71 -9.34
C ALA A 37 6.35 1.84 -8.13
N LEU A 38 6.38 0.51 -8.30
CA LEU A 38 6.07 -0.42 -7.22
C LEU A 38 7.18 -0.45 -6.15
N ASN A 39 8.45 -0.34 -6.53
CA ASN A 39 9.55 -0.25 -5.56
C ASN A 39 9.45 1.03 -4.72
N LYS A 40 9.13 2.18 -5.35
CA LYS A 40 8.86 3.43 -4.63
C LYS A 40 7.73 3.23 -3.61
N ALA A 41 6.62 2.62 -4.02
CA ALA A 41 5.50 2.33 -3.13
C ALA A 41 5.89 1.45 -1.93
N VAL A 42 6.66 0.38 -2.16
CA VAL A 42 7.17 -0.50 -1.08
C VAL A 42 8.03 0.27 -0.09
N ILE A 43 8.97 1.09 -0.58
CA ILE A 43 9.85 1.90 0.28
C ILE A 43 9.01 2.85 1.14
N THR A 44 8.05 3.56 0.53
CA THR A 44 7.20 4.51 1.25
C THR A 44 6.33 3.82 2.30
N ILE A 45 5.74 2.66 1.98
CA ILE A 45 4.93 1.89 2.94
C ILE A 45 5.80 1.40 4.10
N ASN A 46 7.00 0.89 3.83
CA ASN A 46 7.89 0.42 4.88
C ASN A 46 8.31 1.57 5.82
N GLN A 47 8.64 2.73 5.26
CA GLN A 47 8.96 3.92 6.05
C GLN A 47 7.77 4.35 6.92
N ASP A 48 6.57 4.40 6.35
CA ASP A 48 5.36 4.75 7.10
C ASP A 48 5.08 3.76 8.25
N ILE A 49 5.29 2.46 8.02
CA ILE A 49 5.16 1.45 9.08
C ILE A 49 6.21 1.68 10.18
N GLU A 50 7.46 1.99 9.81
CA GLU A 50 8.53 2.27 10.77
C GLU A 50 8.25 3.53 11.60
N ASP A 51 7.86 4.62 10.92
CA ASP A 51 7.54 5.92 11.54
C ASP A 51 6.36 5.83 12.52
N ASN A 52 5.46 4.86 12.31
CA ASN A 52 4.29 4.61 13.17
C ASN A 52 4.49 3.42 14.12
N GLU A 53 5.73 2.98 14.35
CA GLU A 53 6.09 1.88 15.27
C GLU A 53 5.29 0.58 15.01
N GLY A 54 4.98 0.31 13.74
CA GLY A 54 4.20 -0.85 13.33
C GLY A 54 2.70 -0.73 13.52
N TYR A 55 2.17 0.46 13.81
CA TYR A 55 0.75 0.71 14.09
C TYR A 55 0.19 -0.17 15.23
N PRO A 56 0.64 0.03 16.48
CA PRO A 56 0.16 -0.74 17.62
C PRO A 56 -1.37 -0.63 17.75
N SER A 57 -2.05 -1.77 17.90
CA SER A 57 -3.47 -1.81 18.24
C SER A 57 -3.66 -1.17 19.62
N SER A 58 -4.28 0.01 19.65
CA SER A 58 -4.72 0.69 20.87
C SER A 58 -5.84 -0.07 21.56
#